data_AF-A0A521SB41-F1
#
_entry.id   AF-A0A521SB41-F1
#
_cell.length_a   1.000
_cell.length_b   1.000
_cell.length_c   1.000
_cell.angle_alpha   90.00
_cell.angle_beta   90.00
_cell.angle_gamma   90.00
#
_symmetry.space_group_name_H-M   'P 1'
#
loop_
_entity.id
_entity.type
_entity.pdbx_description
1 polymer ?
#
loop_
_entity_poly.entity_id
_entity_poly.type
_entity_poly.pdbx_seq_one_letter_code
_entity_poly.pdbx_strand_id
1 'polypeptide(L)'
;MQANAAIAARMIYKQGRMGLLQDTAINLCAKVPTPIWMKQNYRMHGAKPVRDITCTPIGRSSLIWGAGNNPPYSAGGNSSDNFLWMIFRKRACCAV
;
A
#
# COMPACT_ATOMS: atom_id res chain seq x y z
N MET A 1 9.94 9.60 -0.18
CA MET A 1 8.81 8.75 -0.63
C MET A 1 9.06 7.26 -0.58
N GLN A 2 10.11 6.74 -1.22
CA GLN A 2 10.36 5.29 -1.31
C GLN A 2 10.49 4.59 0.06
N ALA A 3 11.22 5.19 1.00
CA ALA A 3 11.45 4.60 2.32
C ALA A 3 10.13 4.40 3.09
N ASN A 4 9.28 5.40 3.11
CA ASN A 4 7.99 5.32 3.79
C ASN A 4 7.01 4.36 3.07
N ALA A 5 7.03 4.31 1.73
CA ALA A 5 6.32 3.26 0.99
C ALA A 5 6.79 1.84 1.40
N ALA A 6 8.09 1.66 1.64
CA ALA A 6 8.65 0.40 2.12
C ALA A 6 8.24 0.08 3.57
N ILE A 7 8.02 1.09 4.43
CA ILE A 7 7.49 0.89 5.80
C ILE A 7 6.06 0.36 5.73
N ALA A 8 5.19 0.96 4.90
CA ALA A 8 3.84 0.47 4.68
C ALA A 8 3.83 -0.99 4.19
N ALA A 9 4.71 -1.32 3.25
CA ALA A 9 4.92 -2.67 2.75
C ALA A 9 5.39 -3.66 3.85
N ARG A 10 6.29 -3.24 4.75
CA ARG A 10 6.74 -4.07 5.89
C ARG A 10 5.62 -4.34 6.90
N MET A 11 4.71 -3.39 7.10
CA MET A 11 3.54 -3.60 7.96
C MET A 11 2.60 -4.68 7.41
N ILE A 12 2.35 -4.68 6.10
CA ILE A 12 1.57 -5.75 5.43
C ILE A 12 2.24 -7.10 5.65
N TYR A 13 3.56 -7.18 5.43
CA TYR A 13 4.33 -8.42 5.64
C TYR A 13 4.21 -8.92 7.08
N LYS A 14 4.36 -8.02 8.07
CA LYS A 14 4.23 -8.35 9.49
C LYS A 14 2.81 -8.84 9.82
N GLN A 15 1.77 -8.16 9.34
CA GLN A 15 0.37 -8.55 9.57
C GLN A 15 0.04 -9.91 8.93
N GLY A 16 0.59 -10.22 7.75
CA GLY A 16 0.44 -11.53 7.12
C GLY A 16 1.07 -12.66 7.94
N ARG A 17 2.29 -12.45 8.46
CA ARG A 17 2.97 -13.40 9.35
C ARG A 17 2.28 -13.57 10.70
N MET A 18 1.64 -12.53 11.23
CA MET A 18 0.85 -12.58 12.47
C MET A 18 -0.55 -13.19 12.27
N GLY A 19 -0.93 -13.58 11.05
CA GLY A 19 -2.25 -14.15 10.77
C GLY A 19 -3.42 -13.15 10.80
N LEU A 20 -3.14 -11.86 11.03
CA LEU A 20 -4.14 -10.79 11.02
C LEU A 20 -4.62 -10.46 9.60
N LEU A 21 -3.73 -10.63 8.62
CA LEU A 21 -4.03 -10.38 7.22
C LEU A 21 -4.34 -11.72 6.53
N GLN A 22 -5.56 -11.83 6.01
CA GLN A 22 -6.01 -12.98 5.23
C GLN A 22 -6.17 -12.57 3.77
N ASP A 23 -5.45 -13.24 2.88
CA ASP A 23 -5.50 -12.99 1.44
C ASP A 23 -6.74 -13.62 0.82
N THR A 24 -7.46 -12.85 0.02
CA THR A 24 -8.62 -13.31 -0.76
C THR A 24 -8.32 -13.46 -2.24
N ALA A 25 -7.15 -13.00 -2.70
CA ALA A 25 -6.77 -13.08 -4.11
C ALA A 25 -6.32 -14.49 -4.53
N ILE A 26 -5.86 -15.32 -3.58
CA ILE A 26 -5.39 -16.69 -3.86
C ILE A 26 -6.55 -17.63 -4.20
N ASN A 27 -7.61 -17.62 -3.38
CA ASN A 27 -8.74 -18.53 -3.52
C ASN A 27 -10.04 -17.78 -3.83
N LEU A 28 -9.97 -16.72 -4.64
CA LEU A 28 -11.04 -15.81 -5.12
C LEU A 28 -11.99 -15.26 -4.04
N CYS A 29 -12.73 -16.15 -3.38
CA CYS A 29 -13.72 -15.91 -2.35
C CYS A 29 -13.23 -16.24 -0.93
N ALA A 30 -12.37 -17.25 -0.75
CA ALA A 30 -11.95 -17.71 0.57
C ALA A 30 -10.86 -16.80 1.17
N LYS A 31 -10.93 -16.60 2.49
CA LYS A 31 -9.89 -15.90 3.26
C LYS A 31 -8.79 -16.90 3.61
N VAL A 32 -7.61 -16.76 3.01
CA VAL A 32 -6.47 -17.66 3.21
C VAL A 32 -5.40 -16.94 4.03
N PRO A 33 -4.96 -17.47 5.19
CA PRO A 33 -3.79 -16.92 5.86
C PRO A 33 -2.55 -17.14 5.00
N THR A 34 -1.86 -16.06 4.64
CA THR A 34 -0.67 -16.11 3.77
C THR A 34 0.58 -15.72 4.55
N PRO A 35 1.26 -16.68 5.21
CA PRO A 35 2.53 -16.41 5.89
C PRO A 35 3.66 -16.10 4.91
N ILE A 36 3.57 -16.66 3.70
CA ILE A 36 4.39 -16.31 2.54
C ILE A 36 3.69 -15.18 1.80
N TRP A 37 4.38 -14.06 1.66
CA TRP A 37 3.76 -12.83 1.16
C TRP A 37 3.78 -12.73 -0.38
N MET A 38 2.60 -12.72 -0.98
CA MET A 38 2.39 -12.51 -2.41
C MET A 38 2.25 -11.01 -2.74
N LYS A 39 3.39 -10.35 -3.00
CA LYS A 39 3.46 -8.90 -3.25
C LYS A 39 2.55 -8.40 -4.39
N GLN A 40 2.38 -9.20 -5.44
CA GLN A 40 1.62 -8.81 -6.64
C GLN A 40 0.12 -8.58 -6.37
N ASN A 41 -0.43 -9.15 -5.29
CA ASN A 41 -1.84 -9.01 -4.94
C ASN A 41 -2.19 -7.62 -4.37
N TYR A 42 -1.16 -6.83 -4.01
CA TYR A 42 -1.32 -5.55 -3.34
C TYR A 42 -0.87 -4.41 -4.25
N ARG A 43 -1.68 -3.36 -4.31
CA ARG A 43 -1.32 -2.06 -4.87
C ARG A 43 -1.40 -1.00 -3.78
N MET A 44 -0.58 0.03 -3.89
CA MET A 44 -0.56 1.13 -2.94
C MET A 44 -0.81 2.47 -3.63
N HIS A 45 -1.47 3.36 -2.91
CA HIS A 45 -1.81 4.70 -3.35
C HIS A 45 -1.55 5.69 -2.22
N GLY A 46 -0.79 6.75 -2.50
CA GLY A 46 -0.52 7.80 -1.51
C GLY A 46 -1.71 8.75 -1.42
N ALA A 47 -2.35 8.84 -0.26
CA ALA A 47 -3.48 9.75 -0.04
C ALA A 47 -3.05 11.10 0.58
N LYS A 48 -1.98 11.10 1.38
CA LYS A 48 -1.38 12.28 2.00
C LYS A 48 0.15 12.18 1.93
N PRO A 49 0.88 13.31 1.82
CA PRO A 49 0.40 14.69 1.91
C PRO A 49 -0.30 15.19 0.64
N VAL A 50 0.17 14.79 -0.54
CA VAL A 50 -0.51 15.00 -1.82
C VAL A 50 -1.09 13.67 -2.27
N ARG A 51 -2.30 13.70 -2.84
CA ARG A 51 -2.93 12.52 -3.42
C ARG A 51 -2.19 12.15 -4.71
N ASP A 52 -1.56 10.99 -4.72
CA ASP A 52 -0.99 10.38 -5.92
C ASP A 52 -2.12 10.15 -6.94
N ILE A 53 -1.82 10.19 -8.23
CA ILE A 53 -2.80 9.84 -9.28
C ILE A 53 -2.65 8.38 -9.72
N THR A 54 -1.55 7.74 -9.34
CA THR A 54 -1.22 6.39 -9.76
C THR A 54 -1.45 5.36 -8.65
N CYS A 55 -1.82 4.14 -9.05
CA CYS A 55 -1.86 2.98 -8.16
C CYS A 55 -0.60 2.14 -8.42
N THR A 56 0.40 2.34 -7.58
CA THR A 56 1.73 1.79 -7.77
C THR A 56 1.85 0.38 -7.18
N PRO A 57 2.46 -0.59 -7.88
CA PRO A 57 2.75 -1.89 -7.30
C PRO A 57 3.87 -1.80 -6.26
N ILE A 58 3.78 -2.61 -5.20
CA ILE A 58 4.78 -2.62 -4.14
C ILE A 58 6.16 -2.99 -4.70
N GLY A 59 7.17 -2.17 -4.42
CA GLY A 59 8.54 -2.36 -4.90
C GLY A 59 8.91 -1.57 -6.16
N ARG A 60 7.98 -0.82 -6.77
CA ARG A 60 8.31 0.03 -7.91
C ARG A 60 9.09 1.28 -7.48
N SER A 61 10.11 1.64 -8.26
CA SER A 61 10.97 2.80 -8.00
C SER A 61 10.17 4.09 -7.91
N SER A 62 10.44 4.91 -6.88
CA SER A 62 9.77 6.20 -6.65
C SER A 62 10.18 7.28 -7.65
N LEU A 63 11.18 7.03 -8.50
CA LEU A 63 11.51 7.93 -9.61
C LEU A 63 10.32 8.07 -10.58
N ILE A 64 9.49 7.03 -10.70
CA ILE A 64 8.38 7.00 -11.68
C ILE A 64 7.12 7.68 -11.13
N TRP A 65 6.83 7.51 -9.84
CA TRP A 65 5.55 7.90 -9.24
C TRP A 65 5.70 8.88 -8.06
N GLY A 66 6.90 9.08 -7.53
CA GLY A 66 7.12 9.81 -6.28
C GLY A 66 7.39 11.30 -6.42
N ALA A 67 7.49 11.82 -7.66
CA ALA A 67 7.76 13.23 -7.92
C ALA A 67 6.57 14.10 -7.48
N GLY A 68 6.86 15.22 -6.81
CA GLY A 68 5.82 16.18 -6.37
C GLY A 68 4.91 15.71 -5.23
N ASN A 69 4.93 14.42 -4.86
CA ASN A 69 4.08 13.90 -3.80
C ASN A 69 4.54 14.28 -2.38
N ASN A 70 5.74 14.85 -2.22
CA ASN A 70 6.26 15.38 -0.96
C ASN A 70 6.83 16.80 -1.15
N PRO A 71 5.99 17.84 -1.22
CA PRO A 71 6.45 19.22 -1.41
C PRO A 71 7.17 19.74 -0.14
N PRO A 72 8.23 20.56 -0.29
CA PRO A 72 9.04 21.05 0.83
C PRO A 72 8.34 22.12 1.70
N TYR A 73 7.31 22.80 1.16
CA TYR A 73 6.53 23.81 1.89
C TYR A 73 5.14 23.26 2.20
N SER A 74 4.72 23.41 3.45
CA SER A 74 3.48 22.84 3.97
C SER A 74 2.29 23.11 3.06
N ALA A 75 1.70 22.05 2.52
CA ALA A 75 0.31 22.09 2.12
C ALA A 75 -0.54 22.21 3.40
N GLY A 76 -0.62 23.43 3.96
CA GLY A 76 -1.40 23.77 5.14
C GLY A 76 -0.94 23.11 6.45
N GLY A 77 -0.11 23.80 7.23
CA GLY A 77 -0.09 23.72 8.70
C GLY A 77 0.36 22.43 9.40
N ASN A 78 0.72 21.34 8.70
CA ASN A 78 1.19 20.09 9.33
C ASN A 78 2.18 19.31 8.43
N SER A 79 3.30 19.94 8.06
CA SER A 79 4.45 19.29 7.40
C SER A 79 5.21 18.36 8.35
N SER A 80 4.63 17.22 8.67
CA SER A 80 5.38 16.12 9.26
C SER A 80 5.52 15.05 8.20
N ASP A 81 6.64 14.33 8.18
CA ASP A 81 6.94 13.18 7.31
C ASP A 81 5.98 11.97 7.50
N ASN A 82 4.74 12.25 7.87
CA ASN A 82 3.62 11.34 7.98
C ASN A 82 2.93 11.22 6.62
N PHE A 83 2.76 9.97 6.20
CA PHE A 83 2.12 9.65 4.93
C PHE A 83 0.98 8.70 5.18
N LEU A 84 -0.12 8.94 4.47
CA LEU A 84 -1.25 8.03 4.46
C LEU A 84 -1.16 7.19 3.19
N TRP A 85 -1.01 5.87 3.36
CA TRP A 85 -1.06 4.91 2.26
C TRP A 85 -2.38 4.16 2.28
N MET A 86 -3.08 4.18 1.15
CA MET A 86 -4.20 3.30 0.89
C MET A 86 -3.69 2.05 0.19
N ILE A 87 -4.05 0.88 0.72
CA ILE A 87 -3.67 -0.41 0.16
C ILE A 87 -4.90 -1.01 -0.50
N PHE A 88 -4.78 -1.32 -1.78
CA PHE A 88 -5.82 -1.96 -2.56
C PHE A 88 -5.44 -3.41 -2.83
N ARG A 89 -6.44 -4.29 -2.68
CA ARG A 89 -6.34 -5.70 -3.06
C ARG A 89 -7.53 -6.05 -3.95
N LYS A 90 -7.25 -6.76 -5.04
CA LYS A 90 -8.32 -7.28 -5.90
C LYS A 90 -9.02 -8.45 -5.20
N ARG A 91 -10.35 -8.40 -5.11
CA ARG A 91 -11.19 -9.54 -4.75
C ARG A 91 -12.07 -9.87 -5.94
N ALA A 92 -11.80 -11.02 -6.57
CA ALA A 92 -12.55 -11.50 -7.73
C ALA A 92 -13.62 -12.50 -7.30
N CYS A 93 -14.48 -12.09 -6.37
CA CYS A 93 -15.58 -12.91 -5.86
C CYS A 93 -16.86 -12.08 -5.94
N CYS A 94 -17.99 -12.74 -6.21
CA CYS A 94 -19.29 -12.11 -6.10
C CYS A 94 -19.55 -11.68 -4.66
N ALA A 95 -20.09 -10.48 -4.46
CA ALA A 95 -20.70 -10.13 -3.19
C ALA A 95 -21.93 -11.03 -3.02
N VAL A 96 -22.01 -11.73 -1.89
CA VAL A 96 -23.26 -12.37 -1.48
C VAL A 96 -24.16 -11.29 -0.88
#